data_AF-A0A832BRC3-F1
#
_entry.id   AF-A0A832BRC3-F1
#
_cell.length_a   1.000
_cell.length_b   1.000
_cell.length_c   1.000
_cell.angle_alpha   90.00
_cell.angle_beta   90.00
_cell.angle_gamma   90.00
#
_symmetry.space_group_name_H-M   'P 1'
#
loop_
_entity.id
_entity.type
_entity.pdbx_description
1 polymer ?
#
loop_
_entity_poly.entity_id
_entity_poly.type
_entity_poly.pdbx_seq_one_letter_code
_entity_poly.pdbx_strand_id
1 'polypeptide(L)'
;MKAPLKVGLEEAVAQLQLEDIQRFTVVMKHGSMSVEYYAPRFKDLQTPHAQDEIYVIASGKALFIRDDEKVNCMSGDVLFVPAGVKHKFENFSDDFATWVIFYGPEGGEANGKKNSN
;
A
#
# COMPACT_ATOMS: atom_id res chain seq x y z
N MET A 1 22.56 1.46 -0.36
CA MET A 1 22.31 1.89 -1.75
C MET A 1 21.54 3.20 -1.70
N LYS A 2 21.79 4.14 -2.63
CA LYS A 2 21.00 5.37 -2.74
C LYS A 2 19.61 5.01 -3.25
N ALA A 3 18.56 5.63 -2.69
CA ALA A 3 17.20 5.47 -3.22
C ALA A 3 17.15 5.88 -4.72
N PRO A 4 16.40 5.15 -5.57
CA PRO A 4 16.23 5.52 -6.97
C PRO A 4 15.56 6.90 -7.11
N LEU A 5 15.83 7.59 -8.21
CA LEU A 5 15.18 8.88 -8.51
C LEU A 5 13.70 8.69 -8.92
N LYS A 6 13.40 7.59 -9.61
CA LYS A 6 12.05 7.19 -10.03
C LYS A 6 11.99 5.67 -10.11
N VAL A 7 10.79 5.12 -9.99
CA VAL A 7 10.46 3.77 -10.46
C VAL A 7 9.15 3.88 -11.25
N GLY A 8 9.11 3.27 -12.43
CA GLY A 8 7.90 3.23 -13.27
C GLY A 8 7.06 1.97 -13.04
N LEU A 9 5.81 1.96 -13.50
CA LEU A 9 4.95 0.77 -13.42
C LEU A 9 5.54 -0.43 -14.15
N GLU A 10 6.07 -0.24 -15.36
CA GLU A 10 6.68 -1.31 -16.16
C GLU A 10 7.85 -1.97 -15.41
N GLU A 11 8.68 -1.16 -14.76
CA GLU A 11 9.83 -1.62 -13.98
C GLU A 11 9.37 -2.40 -12.73
N ALA A 12 8.39 -1.88 -12.00
CA ALA A 12 7.84 -2.55 -10.83
C ALA A 12 7.16 -3.89 -11.16
N VAL A 13 6.42 -3.94 -12.29
CA VAL A 13 5.79 -5.17 -12.79
C VAL A 13 6.86 -6.18 -13.18
N ALA A 14 7.87 -5.78 -13.94
CA ALA A 14 8.97 -6.66 -14.32
C ALA A 14 9.70 -7.20 -13.09
N GLN A 15 9.95 -6.37 -12.08
CA GLN A 15 10.57 -6.80 -10.82
C GLN A 15 9.70 -7.81 -10.08
N LEU A 16 8.39 -7.56 -9.92
CA LEU A 16 7.48 -8.50 -9.26
C LEU A 16 7.39 -9.84 -10.00
N GLN A 17 7.42 -9.85 -11.34
CA GLN A 17 7.39 -11.07 -12.13
C GLN A 17 8.62 -11.96 -11.92
N LEU A 18 9.76 -11.38 -11.55
CA LEU A 18 10.96 -12.15 -11.20
C LEU A 18 10.84 -12.80 -9.80
N GLU A 19 9.91 -12.33 -8.98
CA GLU A 19 9.67 -12.78 -7.60
C GLU A 19 8.45 -13.72 -7.53
N ASP A 20 8.38 -14.71 -8.42
CA ASP A 20 7.27 -15.62 -8.79
C ASP A 20 6.22 -16.02 -7.72
N ILE A 21 6.56 -16.03 -6.43
CA ILE A 21 5.68 -16.39 -5.31
C ILE A 21 5.07 -15.16 -4.60
N GLN A 22 5.75 -14.02 -4.67
CA GLN A 22 5.36 -12.78 -3.99
C GLN A 22 4.21 -12.09 -4.72
N ARG A 23 3.42 -11.34 -3.94
CA ARG A 23 2.33 -10.50 -4.45
C ARG A 23 2.70 -9.01 -4.41
N PHE A 24 3.84 -8.69 -3.83
CA PHE A 24 4.39 -7.34 -3.79
C PHE A 24 5.89 -7.37 -4.02
N THR A 25 6.46 -6.23 -4.38
CA THR A 25 7.91 -6.02 -4.38
C THR A 25 8.24 -4.62 -3.88
N VAL A 26 9.32 -4.48 -3.12
CA VAL A 26 9.78 -3.18 -2.62
C VAL A 26 10.60 -2.48 -3.70
N VAL A 27 10.15 -1.31 -4.12
CA VAL A 27 10.76 -0.55 -5.22
C VAL A 27 11.58 0.64 -4.75
N MET A 28 11.31 1.17 -3.55
CA MET A 28 12.04 2.30 -2.98
C MET A 28 12.10 2.19 -1.45
N LYS A 29 13.22 2.63 -0.85
CA LYS A 29 13.37 2.83 0.59
C LYS A 29 14.14 4.11 0.89
N HIS A 30 13.70 4.89 1.88
CA HIS A 30 14.43 6.03 2.43
C HIS A 30 14.00 6.29 3.88
N GLY A 31 14.95 6.25 4.82
CA GLY A 31 14.62 6.45 6.23
C GLY A 31 13.64 5.38 6.71
N SER A 32 12.52 5.78 7.32
CA SER A 32 11.42 4.88 7.69
C SER A 32 10.46 4.58 6.54
N MET A 33 10.56 5.29 5.41
CA MET A 33 9.63 5.13 4.30
C MET A 33 10.06 4.00 3.37
N SER A 34 9.08 3.22 2.93
CA SER A 34 9.21 2.31 1.79
C SER A 34 8.04 2.44 0.83
N VAL A 35 8.33 2.25 -0.47
CA VAL A 35 7.32 2.12 -1.52
C VAL A 35 7.35 0.70 -2.05
N GLU A 36 6.18 0.09 -2.09
CA GLU A 36 5.95 -1.23 -2.65
C GLU A 36 5.00 -1.14 -3.84
N TYR A 37 5.17 -2.05 -4.78
CA TYR A 37 4.15 -2.35 -5.78
C TYR A 37 3.44 -3.63 -5.37
N TYR A 38 2.13 -3.55 -5.12
CA TYR A 38 1.30 -4.67 -4.69
C TYR A 38 0.28 -5.02 -5.77
N ALA A 39 0.26 -6.29 -6.17
CA ALA A 39 -0.67 -6.86 -7.14
C ALA A 39 -1.21 -8.20 -6.59
N PRO A 40 -2.20 -8.17 -5.69
CA PRO A 40 -2.81 -9.38 -5.15
C PRO A 40 -3.46 -10.20 -6.25
N ARG A 41 -3.42 -11.52 -6.10
CA ARG A 41 -4.13 -12.45 -6.98
C ARG A 41 -5.14 -13.24 -6.17
N PHE A 42 -6.39 -13.25 -6.65
CA PHE A 42 -7.56 -13.94 -6.08
C PHE A 42 -8.04 -13.45 -4.71
N LYS A 43 -7.11 -13.14 -3.80
CA LYS A 43 -7.43 -12.71 -2.44
C LYS A 43 -6.36 -11.76 -1.91
N ASP A 44 -6.81 -10.74 -1.20
CA ASP A 44 -5.95 -9.91 -0.35
C ASP A 44 -5.61 -10.65 0.95
N LEU A 45 -4.30 -10.77 1.22
CA LEU A 45 -3.74 -11.46 2.39
C LEU A 45 -3.03 -10.48 3.34
N GLN A 46 -3.21 -9.17 3.16
CA GLN A 46 -2.63 -8.15 4.01
C GLN A 46 -3.13 -8.29 5.46
N THR A 47 -2.26 -7.86 6.37
CA THR A 47 -2.50 -7.78 7.81
C THR A 47 -2.27 -6.34 8.23
N PRO A 48 -2.81 -5.87 9.37
CA PRO A 48 -2.50 -4.54 9.86
C PRO A 48 -0.99 -4.31 9.99
N HIS A 49 -0.48 -3.20 9.47
CA HIS A 49 0.94 -2.84 9.60
C HIS A 49 1.17 -1.82 10.70
N ALA A 50 2.41 -1.72 11.15
CA ALA A 50 2.81 -0.88 12.28
C ALA A 50 3.07 0.60 11.90
N GLN A 51 3.04 0.92 10.60
CA GLN A 51 3.27 2.25 10.05
C GLN A 51 1.99 2.75 9.38
N ASP A 52 1.90 4.06 9.16
CA ASP A 52 0.85 4.62 8.32
C ASP A 52 1.08 4.19 6.86
N GLU A 53 -0.02 4.01 6.14
CA GLU A 53 -0.02 3.50 4.77
C GLU A 53 -0.82 4.41 3.85
N ILE A 54 -0.24 4.75 2.70
CA ILE A 54 -0.96 5.37 1.58
C ILE A 54 -0.98 4.39 0.43
N TYR A 55 -2.18 4.15 -0.11
CA TYR A 55 -2.36 3.44 -1.37
C TYR A 55 -2.58 4.43 -2.49
N VAL A 56 -1.90 4.23 -3.62
CA VAL A 56 -2.22 4.91 -4.88
C VAL A 56 -2.57 3.83 -5.89
N ILE A 57 -3.84 3.75 -6.29
CA ILE A 57 -4.31 2.67 -7.17
C ILE A 57 -3.68 2.85 -8.55
N ALA A 58 -2.88 1.86 -8.94
CA ALA A 58 -2.12 1.88 -10.18
C ALA A 58 -2.94 1.35 -11.37
N SER A 59 -3.76 0.33 -11.12
CA SER A 59 -4.53 -0.37 -12.15
C SER A 59 -5.78 -1.01 -11.55
N GLY A 60 -6.80 -1.22 -12.37
CA GLY A 60 -8.03 -1.90 -11.98
C GLY A 60 -8.93 -1.10 -11.04
N LYS A 61 -9.81 -1.84 -10.36
CA LYS A 61 -10.79 -1.34 -9.39
C LYS A 61 -10.99 -2.34 -8.24
N ALA A 62 -11.44 -1.86 -7.09
CA ALA A 62 -11.72 -2.69 -5.92
C ALA A 62 -12.78 -2.06 -5.00
N LEU A 63 -13.33 -2.87 -4.10
CA LEU A 63 -13.96 -2.39 -2.87
C LEU A 63 -12.89 -2.37 -1.77
N PHE A 64 -12.53 -1.19 -1.29
CA PHE A 64 -11.64 -1.05 -0.14
C PHE A 64 -12.45 -1.03 1.15
N ILE A 65 -11.97 -1.78 2.14
CA ILE A 65 -12.56 -1.87 3.48
C ILE A 65 -11.49 -1.48 4.49
N ARG A 66 -11.81 -0.53 5.36
CA ARG A 66 -10.96 -0.08 6.47
C ARG A 66 -11.82 -0.02 7.73
N ASP A 67 -11.58 -0.92 8.66
CA ASP A 67 -12.50 -1.22 9.76
C ASP A 67 -13.95 -1.38 9.28
N ASP A 68 -14.84 -0.46 9.65
CA ASP A 68 -16.26 -0.38 9.31
C ASP A 68 -16.56 0.49 8.09
N GLU A 69 -15.57 1.22 7.57
CA GLU A 69 -15.69 2.04 6.37
C GLU A 69 -15.48 1.21 5.10
N LYS A 70 -16.27 1.52 4.06
CA LYS A 70 -16.17 0.90 2.74
C LYS A 70 -16.26 1.93 1.64
N VAL A 71 -15.39 1.81 0.64
CA VAL A 71 -15.36 2.72 -0.51
C VAL A 71 -14.94 1.96 -1.77
N ASN A 72 -15.59 2.24 -2.90
CA ASN A 72 -15.09 1.77 -4.19
C ASN A 72 -13.88 2.62 -4.58
N CYS A 73 -12.83 2.00 -5.08
CA CYS A 73 -11.67 2.69 -5.63
C CYS A 73 -11.33 2.17 -7.02
N MET A 74 -10.65 3.00 -7.79
CA MET A 74 -10.16 2.71 -9.13
C MET A 74 -8.84 3.42 -9.39
N SER A 75 -8.22 3.10 -10.52
CA SER A 75 -6.93 3.67 -10.93
C SER A 75 -6.90 5.20 -10.80
N GLY A 76 -5.89 5.72 -10.11
CA GLY A 76 -5.73 7.14 -9.80
C GLY A 76 -6.26 7.57 -8.43
N ASP A 77 -7.06 6.75 -7.76
CA ASP A 77 -7.52 7.04 -6.40
C ASP A 77 -6.40 6.88 -5.38
N VAL A 78 -6.53 7.63 -4.28
CA VAL A 78 -5.62 7.59 -3.14
C VAL A 78 -6.39 7.19 -1.89
N LEU A 79 -5.88 6.21 -1.15
CA LEU A 79 -6.46 5.76 0.11
C LEU A 79 -5.43 5.90 1.24
N PHE A 80 -5.92 5.99 2.46
CA PHE A 80 -5.10 6.13 3.66
C PHE A 80 -5.49 5.08 4.69
N VAL A 81 -4.51 4.52 5.39
CA VAL A 81 -4.70 3.61 6.52
C VAL A 81 -3.80 4.05 7.67
N PRO A 82 -4.39 4.39 8.84
CA PRO A 82 -3.59 4.59 10.04
C PRO A 82 -2.90 3.30 10.49
N ALA A 83 -1.71 3.42 11.08
CA ALA A 83 -1.01 2.29 11.69
C ALA A 83 -1.93 1.44 12.60
N GLY A 84 -1.86 0.12 12.43
CA GLY A 84 -2.60 -0.87 13.22
C GLY A 84 -4.07 -1.08 12.81
N VAL A 85 -4.58 -0.31 11.86
CA VAL A 85 -5.98 -0.42 11.41
C VAL A 85 -6.15 -1.58 10.43
N LYS A 86 -7.20 -2.37 10.65
CA LYS A 86 -7.54 -3.50 9.77
C LYS A 86 -8.08 -2.98 8.45
N HIS A 87 -7.53 -3.49 7.36
CA HIS A 87 -7.97 -3.13 6.03
C HIS A 87 -7.78 -4.29 5.05
N LYS A 88 -8.49 -4.25 3.93
CA LYS A 88 -8.35 -5.18 2.81
C LYS A 88 -9.03 -4.66 1.55
N PHE A 89 -8.62 -5.19 0.41
CA PHE A 89 -9.33 -5.10 -0.85
C PHE A 89 -10.22 -6.33 -1.09
N GLU A 90 -11.45 -6.10 -1.51
CA GLU A 90 -12.41 -7.13 -1.95
C GLU A 90 -12.93 -6.83 -3.35
N ASN A 91 -13.46 -7.86 -4.03
CA ASN A 91 -14.10 -7.74 -5.34
C ASN A 91 -13.27 -6.96 -6.38
N PHE A 92 -11.96 -7.12 -6.34
CA PHE A 92 -11.04 -6.42 -7.22
C PHE A 92 -10.93 -7.09 -8.58
N SER A 93 -10.67 -6.30 -9.62
CA SER A 93 -10.48 -6.80 -10.99
C SER A 93 -9.16 -7.59 -11.12
N ASP A 94 -9.07 -8.45 -12.14
CA ASP A 94 -7.89 -9.31 -12.37
C ASP A 94 -6.59 -8.52 -12.59
N ASP A 95 -6.70 -7.27 -13.04
CA ASP A 95 -5.62 -6.33 -13.29
C ASP A 95 -5.36 -5.37 -12.12
N PHE A 96 -5.97 -5.60 -10.95
CA PHE A 96 -5.84 -4.71 -9.81
C PHE A 96 -4.40 -4.67 -9.28
N ALA A 97 -3.87 -3.46 -9.14
CA ALA A 97 -2.58 -3.22 -8.52
C ALA A 97 -2.54 -1.83 -7.90
N THR A 98 -1.67 -1.66 -6.91
CA THR A 98 -1.52 -0.41 -6.16
C THR A 98 -0.08 -0.19 -5.75
N TRP A 99 0.32 1.07 -5.69
CA TRP A 99 1.47 1.45 -4.88
C TRP A 99 1.07 1.42 -3.42
N VAL A 100 1.97 0.96 -2.55
CA VAL A 100 1.83 1.04 -1.09
C VAL A 100 2.98 1.84 -0.55
N ILE A 101 2.70 2.93 0.13
CA ILE A 101 3.70 3.81 0.72
C ILE A 101 3.55 3.69 2.23
N PHE A 102 4.50 3.00 2.85
CA PHE A 102 4.64 2.93 4.30
C PHE A 102 5.49 4.08 4.78
N TYR A 103 5.07 4.80 5.81
CA TYR A 103 5.85 5.92 6.36
C TYR A 103 5.58 6.17 7.84
N GLY A 104 6.45 6.97 8.46
CA GLY A 104 6.39 7.32 9.88
C GLY A 104 6.95 6.27 10.84
N PRO A 105 6.93 6.54 12.16
CA PRO A 105 7.39 5.60 13.18
C PRO A 105 6.39 4.47 13.41
N GLU A 106 6.76 3.51 14.28
CA GLU A 106 5.81 2.53 14.82
C GLU A 106 4.65 3.25 15.54
N GLY A 107 3.42 2.92 15.15
CA GLY A 107 2.20 3.57 15.62
C GLY A 107 1.76 4.80 14.81
N GLY A 108 2.42 5.11 13.69
CA GLY A 108 2.02 6.18 12.78
C GLY A 108 2.38 7.59 13.25
N GLU A 109 2.11 8.59 12.41
CA GLU A 109 2.48 10.00 12.65
C GLU A 109 1.63 10.68 13.74
N ALA A 110 0.46 10.14 14.07
CA ALA A 110 -0.49 10.77 15.00
C ALA A 110 -0.08 10.71 16.49
N ASN A 111 1.02 10.04 16.85
CA ASN A 111 1.50 9.93 18.23
C ASN A 111 2.39 11.10 18.70
N GLY A 112 2.27 12.28 18.08
CA GLY A 112 2.81 13.53 18.59
C GLY A 112 1.88 14.25 19.58
N LYS A 113 1.73 13.73 20.82
CA LYS A 113 1.01 14.36 21.95
C LYS A 113 -0.46 14.77 21.68
N LYS A 114 -1.42 14.02 22.22
CA LYS A 114 -2.67 14.63 22.70
C LYS A 114 -2.32 15.54 23.88
N ASN A 115 -2.01 16.81 23.62
CA ASN A 115 -2.20 17.83 24.64
C ASN A 115 -3.71 17.96 24.83
N SER A 116 -4.23 17.28 25.84
CA SER A 116 -5.51 17.63 26.44
C SER A 116 -5.40 19.05 26.98
N ASN A 117 -6.12 19.99 26.35
CA ASN A 117 -6.57 21.21 27.01
C ASN A 117 -7.91 20.93 27.68
#